data_AF-A0A3C0WKS8-F1
#
_entry.id   AF-A0A3C0WKS8-F1
#
_cell.length_a   1.000
_cell.length_b   1.000
_cell.length_c   1.000
_cell.angle_alpha   90.00
_cell.angle_beta   90.00
_cell.angle_gamma   90.00
#
_symmetry.space_group_name_H-M   'P 1'
#
loop_
_entity.id
_entity.type
_entity.pdbx_description
1 polymer ?
#
loop_
_entity_poly.entity_id
_entity_poly.type
_entity_poly.pdbx_seq_one_letter_code
_entity_poly.pdbx_strand_id
1 'polypeptide(L)'
;MNSRRQFGLFFQLAAGLCVSALGAIATAAPPSEWPYTLPKPTEPPAVVNADWVTNDVDRFINARLESKGLAPAPIADKHTLIKRVYLSLIGLPPTPAEVNQFIDNDSPDAYSDLVNQLLDDPRFGEHWARFWLDLARYADTAGYEGDPDMPHAWRYRDYVIDSFNRDKPYDQFIREQLAGDELADILGAGELPNPPSENLVAMTFMRLAPFTEPRGDESRHEMLSEITTTVSSVFLGLTVGCAKCHDHKYDAIPTKDFYRLKAFFATVQIPPPLRGDA
;
A
#
# COMPACT_ATOMS: atom_id res chain seq x y z
N MET A 1 80.64 35.25 -31.99
CA MET A 1 80.63 36.66 -31.55
C MET A 1 79.81 36.76 -30.27
N ASN A 2 80.46 37.27 -29.22
CA ASN A 2 79.98 37.76 -27.92
C ASN A 2 79.04 36.86 -27.06
N SER A 3 79.54 36.20 -25.99
CA SER A 3 79.95 36.75 -24.67
C SER A 3 78.74 37.05 -23.78
N ARG A 4 78.57 36.56 -22.54
CA ARG A 4 79.42 35.85 -21.55
C ARG A 4 78.52 35.48 -20.35
N ARG A 5 78.83 34.36 -19.67
CA ARG A 5 78.86 34.14 -18.18
C ARG A 5 77.52 34.29 -17.41
N GLN A 6 77.18 33.59 -16.32
CA GLN A 6 77.90 32.73 -15.36
C GLN A 6 76.89 32.16 -14.34
N PHE A 7 77.30 31.06 -13.67
CA PHE A 7 77.00 30.67 -12.28
C PHE A 7 75.57 30.27 -11.83
N GLY A 8 75.51 29.11 -11.15
CA GLY A 8 74.61 28.90 -10.00
C GLY A 8 73.79 27.62 -10.00
N LEU A 9 74.40 26.47 -9.69
CA LEU A 9 73.69 25.42 -8.94
C LEU A 9 73.33 26.01 -7.57
N PHE A 10 72.09 25.84 -7.09
CA PHE A 10 71.78 25.29 -5.76
C PHE A 10 70.27 25.33 -5.47
N PHE A 11 69.85 24.30 -4.72
CA PHE A 11 68.65 24.18 -3.88
C PHE A 11 67.36 23.55 -4.44
N GLN A 12 67.16 22.34 -3.91
CA GLN A 12 65.92 21.59 -3.71
C GLN A 12 64.73 22.47 -3.29
N LEU A 13 63.53 22.14 -3.78
CA LEU A 13 62.39 21.83 -2.91
C LEU A 13 61.23 21.23 -3.70
N ALA A 14 60.70 20.15 -3.13
CA ALA A 14 59.55 19.41 -3.61
C ALA A 14 58.30 20.30 -3.71
N ALA A 15 57.55 20.14 -4.80
CA ALA A 15 56.18 20.63 -4.91
C ALA A 15 55.31 19.61 -5.65
N GLY A 16 54.62 18.79 -4.85
CA GLY A 16 53.24 18.33 -5.06
C GLY A 16 52.88 17.67 -6.38
N LEU A 17 52.94 16.34 -6.42
CA LEU A 17 51.94 15.56 -7.16
C LEU A 17 50.58 15.74 -6.45
N CYS A 18 49.80 16.75 -6.88
CA CYS A 18 48.35 16.72 -6.72
C CYS A 18 47.75 16.18 -8.02
N VAL A 19 47.79 14.85 -8.17
CA VAL A 19 46.90 14.17 -9.12
C VAL A 19 45.52 14.23 -8.50
N SER A 20 44.69 15.12 -9.05
CA SER A 20 43.27 15.21 -8.77
C SER A 20 42.61 13.87 -9.10
N ALA A 21 42.43 13.05 -8.07
CA ALA A 21 41.47 11.96 -8.08
C ALA A 21 40.06 12.58 -8.14
N LEU A 22 39.63 12.97 -9.34
CA LEU A 22 38.20 13.04 -9.63
C LEU A 22 37.70 11.60 -9.56
N GLY A 23 37.24 11.23 -8.37
CA GLY A 23 36.39 10.06 -8.21
C GLY A 23 35.22 10.22 -9.17
N ALA A 24 35.22 9.43 -10.23
CA ALA A 24 34.02 9.15 -10.97
C ALA A 24 33.04 8.58 -9.93
N ILE A 25 32.09 9.41 -9.50
CA ILE A 25 30.89 8.94 -8.86
C ILE A 25 30.26 8.07 -9.94
N ALA A 26 30.46 6.76 -9.84
CA ALA A 26 29.70 5.80 -10.60
C ALA A 26 28.26 6.05 -10.17
N THR A 27 27.52 6.82 -10.97
CA THR A 27 26.06 6.83 -10.89
C THR A 27 25.68 5.42 -11.27
N ALA A 28 25.46 4.59 -10.25
CA ALA A 28 24.85 3.28 -10.43
C ALA A 28 23.63 3.50 -11.33
N ALA A 29 23.62 2.82 -12.49
CA ALA A 29 22.44 2.83 -13.34
C ALA A 29 21.24 2.45 -12.47
N PRO A 30 20.10 3.14 -12.58
CA PRO A 30 18.91 2.78 -11.82
C PRO A 30 18.62 1.29 -12.06
N PRO A 31 18.25 0.52 -11.02
CA PRO A 31 17.97 -0.90 -11.17
C PRO A 31 16.96 -1.10 -12.30
N SER A 32 17.30 -1.98 -13.25
CA SER A 32 16.70 -1.99 -14.58
C SER A 32 15.32 -2.64 -14.66
N GLU A 33 14.71 -3.13 -13.57
CA GLU A 33 13.42 -3.83 -13.65
C GLU A 33 12.53 -3.61 -12.41
N TRP A 34 11.27 -3.19 -12.66
CA TRP A 34 10.09 -2.97 -11.77
C TRP A 34 10.15 -1.84 -10.72
N PRO A 35 9.21 -0.86 -10.75
CA PRO A 35 7.81 -1.09 -10.33
C PRO A 35 6.71 -1.02 -11.40
N TYR A 36 7.04 -0.54 -12.61
CA TYR A 36 6.02 -0.11 -13.59
C TYR A 36 6.19 -0.71 -15.00
N THR A 37 6.92 -1.80 -15.15
CA THR A 37 6.97 -2.52 -16.44
C THR A 37 5.74 -3.45 -16.54
N LEU A 38 5.69 -4.50 -17.37
CA LEU A 38 4.69 -5.59 -17.24
C LEU A 38 5.38 -6.88 -16.74
N PRO A 39 4.83 -7.63 -15.74
CA PRO A 39 5.55 -8.76 -15.20
C PRO A 39 5.67 -9.79 -16.32
N LYS A 40 6.87 -10.34 -16.50
CA LYS A 40 7.07 -11.37 -17.53
C LYS A 40 6.80 -12.74 -16.91
N PRO A 41 6.17 -13.66 -17.67
CA PRO A 41 6.10 -15.06 -17.25
C PRO A 41 7.50 -15.56 -16.91
N THR A 42 7.65 -16.12 -15.72
CA THR A 42 8.93 -16.62 -15.21
C THR A 42 8.74 -18.09 -14.87
N GLU A 43 9.60 -18.95 -15.43
CA GLU A 43 9.58 -20.37 -15.10
C GLU A 43 10.09 -20.58 -13.67
N PRO A 44 9.40 -21.38 -12.84
CA PRO A 44 9.87 -21.71 -11.50
C PRO A 44 11.25 -22.37 -11.54
N PRO A 45 12.19 -21.98 -10.66
CA PRO A 45 13.54 -22.53 -10.67
C PRO A 45 13.54 -24.02 -10.30
N ALA A 46 14.47 -24.76 -10.90
CA ALA A 46 14.79 -26.10 -10.43
C ALA A 46 15.44 -26.03 -9.04
N VAL A 47 15.03 -26.92 -8.15
CA VAL A 47 15.54 -27.03 -6.77
C VAL A 47 16.02 -28.44 -6.51
N VAL A 48 17.02 -28.57 -5.64
CA VAL A 48 17.58 -29.89 -5.28
C VAL A 48 16.66 -30.61 -4.29
N ASN A 49 16.17 -29.90 -3.28
CA ASN A 49 15.24 -30.44 -2.29
C ASN A 49 13.78 -30.16 -2.70
N ALA A 50 13.17 -31.12 -3.40
CA ALA A 50 11.78 -31.02 -3.83
C ALA A 50 10.76 -31.41 -2.74
N ASP A 51 11.18 -32.09 -1.66
CA ASP A 51 10.26 -32.66 -0.67
C ASP A 51 9.52 -31.59 0.15
N TRP A 52 10.08 -30.38 0.26
CA TRP A 52 9.46 -29.23 0.93
C TRP A 52 8.54 -28.41 0.02
N VAL A 53 8.59 -28.62 -1.30
CA VAL A 53 7.86 -27.80 -2.28
C VAL A 53 6.42 -28.29 -2.41
N THR A 54 5.46 -27.46 -2.02
CA THR A 54 4.02 -27.73 -2.18
C THR A 54 3.42 -27.06 -3.40
N ASN A 55 4.00 -25.92 -3.82
CA ASN A 55 3.56 -25.15 -4.98
C ASN A 55 4.75 -24.43 -5.65
N ASP A 56 4.49 -23.74 -6.77
CA ASP A 56 5.56 -23.09 -7.53
C ASP A 56 6.21 -21.89 -6.83
N VAL A 57 5.51 -21.23 -5.89
CA VAL A 57 6.09 -20.15 -5.07
C VAL A 57 7.18 -20.71 -4.16
N ASP A 58 6.98 -21.90 -3.59
CA ASP A 58 7.97 -22.55 -2.71
C ASP A 58 9.28 -22.84 -3.45
N ARG A 59 9.24 -23.06 -4.78
CA ARG A 59 10.45 -23.24 -5.59
C ARG A 59 11.32 -21.99 -5.60
N PHE A 60 10.73 -20.80 -5.71
CA PHE A 60 11.48 -19.54 -5.66
C PHE A 60 12.11 -19.30 -4.29
N ILE A 61 11.38 -19.61 -3.21
CA ILE A 61 11.89 -19.50 -1.84
C ILE A 61 13.03 -20.51 -1.62
N ASN A 62 12.82 -21.77 -1.98
CA ASN A 62 13.79 -22.83 -1.75
C ASN A 62 15.06 -22.65 -2.60
N ALA A 63 14.95 -22.25 -3.88
CA ALA A 63 16.11 -21.92 -4.69
C ALA A 63 16.97 -20.81 -4.04
N ARG A 64 16.34 -19.81 -3.43
CA ARG A 64 17.05 -18.74 -2.71
C ARG A 64 17.72 -19.26 -1.44
N LEU A 65 17.09 -20.16 -0.70
CA LEU A 65 17.67 -20.80 0.49
C LEU A 65 18.87 -21.69 0.11
N GLU A 66 18.71 -22.56 -0.89
CA GLU A 66 19.76 -23.44 -1.41
C GLU A 66 20.98 -22.64 -1.89
N SER A 67 20.76 -21.54 -2.62
CA SER A 67 21.85 -20.65 -3.08
C SER A 67 22.67 -20.04 -1.93
N LYS A 68 22.11 -20.01 -0.72
CA LYS A 68 22.75 -19.53 0.51
C LYS A 68 23.20 -20.66 1.43
N GLY A 69 23.05 -21.92 1.03
CA GLY A 69 23.34 -23.09 1.87
C GLY A 69 22.41 -23.20 3.08
N LEU A 70 21.20 -22.67 3.00
CA LEU A 70 20.19 -22.73 4.05
C LEU A 70 19.13 -23.79 3.71
N ALA A 71 18.59 -24.42 4.74
CA ALA A 71 17.43 -25.30 4.63
C ALA A 71 16.16 -24.57 5.14
N PRO A 72 14.97 -24.91 4.64
CA PRO A 72 13.71 -24.43 5.22
C PRO A 72 13.60 -24.76 6.71
N ALA A 73 12.95 -23.88 7.46
CA ALA A 73 12.64 -24.14 8.87
C ALA A 73 11.61 -25.29 8.98
N PRO A 74 11.70 -26.15 10.01
CA PRO A 74 10.68 -27.16 10.25
C PRO A 74 9.33 -26.51 10.55
N ILE A 75 8.25 -27.23 10.24
CA ILE A 75 6.90 -26.83 10.62
C ILE A 75 6.82 -26.70 12.15
N ALA A 76 6.16 -25.64 12.62
CA ALA A 76 5.99 -25.40 14.04
C ALA A 76 5.08 -26.48 14.68
N ASP A 77 5.21 -26.69 15.98
CA ASP A 77 4.34 -27.61 16.71
C ASP A 77 2.86 -27.15 16.69
N LYS A 78 1.92 -28.09 16.89
CA LYS A 78 0.48 -27.81 16.80
C LYS A 78 0.03 -26.67 17.72
N HIS A 79 0.57 -26.54 18.94
CA HIS A 79 0.22 -25.43 19.85
C HIS A 79 0.67 -24.07 19.29
N THR A 80 1.87 -24.01 18.73
CA THR A 80 2.38 -22.78 18.10
C THR A 80 1.59 -22.43 16.85
N LEU A 81 1.24 -23.41 16.02
CA LEU A 81 0.47 -23.20 14.79
C LEU A 81 -0.92 -22.62 15.07
N ILE A 82 -1.69 -23.25 15.96
CA ILE A 82 -3.05 -22.77 16.26
C ILE A 82 -3.03 -21.36 16.84
N LYS A 83 -2.10 -21.07 17.76
CA LYS A 83 -1.99 -19.73 18.33
C LYS A 83 -1.68 -18.67 17.27
N ARG A 84 -0.76 -18.97 16.34
CA ARG A 84 -0.36 -18.03 15.28
C ARG A 84 -1.51 -17.77 14.31
N VAL A 85 -2.17 -18.82 13.83
CA VAL A 85 -3.25 -18.67 12.83
C VAL A 85 -4.45 -17.90 13.39
N TYR A 86 -4.85 -18.19 14.63
CA TYR A 86 -5.91 -17.46 15.32
C TYR A 86 -5.60 -15.96 15.47
N LEU A 87 -4.39 -15.63 15.96
CA LEU A 87 -3.97 -14.24 16.11
C LEU A 87 -3.80 -13.53 14.76
N SER A 88 -3.43 -14.25 13.71
CA SER A 88 -3.22 -13.67 12.37
C SER A 88 -4.52 -13.44 11.62
N LEU A 89 -5.49 -14.35 11.75
CA LEU A 89 -6.74 -14.27 10.98
C LEU A 89 -7.82 -13.48 11.71
N ILE A 90 -8.00 -13.71 13.02
CA ILE A 90 -9.11 -13.09 13.78
C ILE A 90 -8.62 -12.22 14.95
N GLY A 91 -7.30 -12.12 15.19
CA GLY A 91 -6.72 -11.22 16.20
C GLY A 91 -6.90 -11.62 17.66
N LEU A 92 -7.50 -12.77 17.93
CA LEU A 92 -7.78 -13.26 19.28
C LEU A 92 -7.10 -14.62 19.49
N PRO A 93 -6.64 -14.94 20.70
CA PRO A 93 -6.12 -16.28 20.99
C PRO A 93 -7.26 -17.33 20.94
N PRO A 94 -6.93 -18.59 20.60
CA PRO A 94 -7.90 -19.68 20.65
C PRO A 94 -8.29 -19.99 22.11
N THR A 95 -9.50 -20.50 22.30
CA THR A 95 -9.94 -21.07 23.58
C THR A 95 -9.25 -22.42 23.85
N PRO A 96 -9.16 -22.86 25.12
CA PRO A 96 -8.60 -24.18 25.43
C PRO A 96 -9.29 -25.34 24.71
N ALA A 97 -10.60 -25.23 24.46
CA ALA A 97 -11.36 -26.26 23.74
C ALA A 97 -10.95 -26.36 22.27
N GLU A 98 -10.83 -25.22 21.59
CA GLU A 98 -10.36 -25.15 20.19
C GLU A 98 -8.92 -25.65 20.05
N VAL A 99 -8.05 -25.34 21.03
CA VAL A 99 -6.68 -25.85 21.10
C VAL A 99 -6.68 -27.38 21.16
N ASN A 100 -7.42 -27.97 22.09
CA ASN A 100 -7.48 -29.42 22.23
C ASN A 100 -8.07 -30.07 20.96
N GLN A 101 -9.14 -29.51 20.40
CA GLN A 101 -9.75 -30.01 19.17
C GLN A 101 -8.75 -30.06 18.00
N PHE A 102 -7.93 -29.03 17.81
CA PHE A 102 -6.92 -29.02 16.76
C PHE A 102 -5.76 -29.97 17.03
N ILE A 103 -5.31 -30.04 18.29
CA ILE A 103 -4.16 -30.87 18.66
C ILE A 103 -4.49 -32.35 18.51
N ASP A 104 -5.68 -32.74 18.95
CA ASP A 104 -6.15 -34.13 18.90
C ASP A 104 -6.63 -34.55 17.50
N ASN A 105 -6.67 -33.63 16.54
CA ASN A 105 -7.03 -33.92 15.15
C ASN A 105 -5.80 -34.35 14.34
N ASP A 106 -5.72 -35.64 14.00
CA ASP A 106 -4.66 -36.24 13.19
C ASP A 106 -4.98 -36.31 11.69
N SER A 107 -6.07 -35.67 11.25
CA SER A 107 -6.36 -35.53 9.82
C SER A 107 -5.22 -34.79 9.12
N PRO A 108 -4.79 -35.23 7.91
CA PRO A 108 -3.83 -34.48 7.11
C PRO A 108 -4.34 -33.07 6.75
N ASP A 109 -5.66 -32.87 6.74
CA ASP A 109 -6.31 -31.61 6.37
C ASP A 109 -6.61 -30.71 7.58
N ALA A 110 -6.31 -31.14 8.81
CA ALA A 110 -6.70 -30.46 10.05
C ALA A 110 -6.31 -28.97 10.09
N TYR A 111 -5.15 -28.61 9.53
CA TYR A 111 -4.69 -27.23 9.48
C TYR A 111 -5.44 -26.39 8.43
N SER A 112 -5.67 -26.94 7.24
CA SER A 112 -6.41 -26.26 6.18
C SER A 112 -7.87 -26.05 6.57
N ASP A 113 -8.49 -27.06 7.20
CA ASP A 113 -9.86 -26.96 7.71
C ASP A 113 -9.98 -25.87 8.79
N LEU A 114 -8.99 -25.78 9.69
CA LEU A 114 -8.95 -24.72 10.68
C LEU A 114 -8.80 -23.33 10.05
N VAL A 115 -7.93 -23.19 9.05
CA VAL A 115 -7.77 -21.93 8.30
C VAL A 115 -9.08 -21.52 7.65
N ASN A 116 -9.76 -22.44 6.95
CA ASN A 116 -11.05 -22.17 6.31
C ASN A 116 -12.11 -21.75 7.33
N GLN A 117 -12.21 -22.46 8.46
CA GLN A 117 -13.11 -22.09 9.56
C GLN A 117 -12.86 -20.66 10.07
N LEU A 118 -11.60 -20.26 10.19
CA LEU A 118 -11.24 -18.92 10.66
C LEU A 118 -11.46 -17.84 9.60
N LEU A 119 -11.33 -18.16 8.31
CA LEU A 119 -11.66 -17.25 7.21
C LEU A 119 -13.18 -17.02 7.12
N ASP A 120 -13.98 -18.04 7.42
CA ASP A 120 -15.46 -17.96 7.46
C ASP A 120 -16.00 -17.29 8.75
N ASP A 121 -15.15 -17.02 9.74
CA ASP A 121 -15.55 -16.39 10.99
C ASP A 121 -15.77 -14.88 10.79
N PRO A 122 -16.89 -14.29 11.24
CA PRO A 122 -17.15 -12.86 11.05
C PRO A 122 -16.09 -11.93 11.67
N ARG A 123 -15.35 -12.42 12.68
CA ARG A 123 -14.25 -11.71 13.33
C ARG A 123 -13.03 -11.56 12.40
N PHE A 124 -12.94 -12.35 11.33
CA PHE A 124 -11.92 -12.16 10.29
C PHE A 124 -12.06 -10.77 9.67
N GLY A 125 -13.25 -10.42 9.19
CA GLY A 125 -13.53 -9.10 8.63
C GLY A 125 -13.33 -7.98 9.64
N GLU A 126 -13.74 -8.17 10.90
CA GLU A 126 -13.47 -7.19 11.97
C GLU A 126 -11.97 -6.99 12.21
N HIS A 127 -11.19 -8.06 12.21
CA HIS A 127 -9.76 -8.01 12.44
C HIS A 127 -9.03 -7.30 11.30
N TRP A 128 -9.32 -7.69 10.06
CA TRP A 128 -8.66 -7.18 8.86
C TRP A 128 -9.12 -5.78 8.45
N ALA A 129 -10.40 -5.45 8.69
CA ALA A 129 -10.91 -4.11 8.44
C ALA A 129 -10.13 -3.04 9.21
N ARG A 130 -9.66 -3.31 10.44
CA ARG A 130 -8.87 -2.33 11.21
C ARG A 130 -7.62 -1.86 10.46
N PHE A 131 -6.91 -2.77 9.78
CA PHE A 131 -5.75 -2.39 8.98
C PHE A 131 -6.13 -1.55 7.76
N TRP A 132 -7.27 -1.85 7.13
CA TRP A 132 -7.78 -1.02 6.03
C TRP A 132 -8.24 0.35 6.51
N LEU A 133 -8.90 0.41 7.66
CA LEU A 133 -9.43 1.65 8.24
C LEU A 133 -8.31 2.61 8.62
N ASP A 134 -7.16 2.12 9.06
CA ASP A 134 -5.95 2.93 9.25
C ASP A 134 -5.50 3.56 7.93
N LEU A 135 -5.47 2.79 6.83
CA LEU A 135 -5.11 3.29 5.49
C LEU A 135 -6.12 4.31 4.95
N ALA A 136 -7.40 4.07 5.20
CA ALA A 136 -8.49 4.97 4.85
C ALA A 136 -8.56 6.22 5.73
N ARG A 137 -7.74 6.32 6.79
CA ARG A 137 -7.75 7.40 7.78
C ARG A 137 -9.10 7.53 8.50
N TYR A 138 -9.74 6.40 8.77
CA TYR A 138 -11.05 6.37 9.41
C TYR A 138 -11.02 6.98 10.82
N ALA A 139 -11.98 7.86 11.08
CA ALA A 139 -12.33 8.33 12.41
C ALA A 139 -13.86 8.52 12.48
N ASP A 140 -14.42 8.50 13.69
CA ASP A 140 -15.82 8.86 13.92
C ASP A 140 -16.03 10.40 13.90
N THR A 141 -14.98 11.16 13.61
CA THR A 141 -14.94 12.63 13.50
C THR A 141 -14.18 13.04 12.23
N ALA A 142 -14.16 14.33 11.88
CA ALA A 142 -13.45 14.82 10.70
C ALA A 142 -11.91 14.87 10.85
N GLY A 143 -11.38 14.71 12.06
CA GLY A 143 -9.95 14.51 12.32
C GLY A 143 -9.05 15.72 12.03
N TYR A 144 -9.61 16.93 11.93
CA TYR A 144 -8.88 18.17 11.63
C TYR A 144 -9.36 19.36 12.47
N GLU A 145 -8.92 20.59 12.21
CA GLU A 145 -9.08 21.76 13.11
C GLU A 145 -10.47 21.93 13.78
N GLY A 146 -11.57 21.73 13.03
CA GLY A 146 -12.93 21.85 13.56
C GLY A 146 -13.50 20.59 14.21
N ASP A 147 -12.88 19.44 13.93
CA ASP A 147 -13.19 18.08 14.37
C ASP A 147 -14.67 17.76 14.67
N PRO A 148 -15.64 18.06 13.78
CA PRO A 148 -17.01 17.67 14.01
C PRO A 148 -17.18 16.15 13.99
N ASP A 149 -18.15 15.65 14.74
CA ASP A 149 -18.61 14.27 14.68
C ASP A 149 -19.09 13.94 13.26
N MET A 150 -18.80 12.73 12.79
CA MET A 150 -19.35 12.14 11.58
C MET A 150 -20.35 11.04 11.99
N PRO A 151 -21.62 11.38 12.26
CA PRO A 151 -22.59 10.47 12.91
C PRO A 151 -22.93 9.20 12.10
N HIS A 152 -22.48 9.15 10.84
CA HIS A 152 -22.73 8.03 9.92
C HIS A 152 -21.45 7.40 9.37
N ALA A 153 -20.26 7.79 9.86
CA ALA A 153 -18.99 7.21 9.44
C ALA A 153 -18.94 5.69 9.65
N TRP A 154 -19.57 5.19 10.71
CA TRP A 154 -19.66 3.76 11.02
C TRP A 154 -20.20 2.91 9.87
N ARG A 155 -21.00 3.48 8.95
CA ARG A 155 -21.48 2.76 7.75
C ARG A 155 -20.33 2.36 6.84
N TYR A 156 -19.31 3.20 6.71
CA TYR A 156 -18.10 2.87 5.95
C TYR A 156 -17.28 1.79 6.66
N ARG A 157 -17.14 1.85 7.99
CA ARG A 157 -16.51 0.78 8.78
C ARG A 157 -17.18 -0.56 8.51
N ASP A 158 -18.50 -0.61 8.61
CA ASP A 158 -19.28 -1.84 8.42
C ASP A 158 -19.18 -2.32 6.95
N TYR A 159 -19.19 -1.40 5.97
CA TYR A 159 -18.92 -1.73 4.57
C TYR A 159 -17.55 -2.41 4.36
N VAL A 160 -16.50 -1.94 5.03
CA VAL A 160 -15.16 -2.55 4.93
C VAL A 160 -15.18 -3.95 5.57
N ILE A 161 -15.77 -4.10 6.76
CA ILE A 161 -15.91 -5.40 7.45
C ILE A 161 -16.67 -6.40 6.54
N ASP A 162 -17.81 -5.98 5.99
CA ASP A 162 -18.63 -6.79 5.11
C ASP A 162 -17.94 -7.12 3.79
N SER A 163 -17.05 -6.26 3.31
CA SER A 163 -16.27 -6.52 2.09
C SER A 163 -15.24 -7.61 2.31
N PHE A 164 -14.58 -7.66 3.48
CA PHE A 164 -13.69 -8.75 3.85
C PHE A 164 -14.45 -10.06 4.08
N ASN A 165 -15.53 -10.04 4.85
CA ASN A 165 -16.29 -11.26 5.18
C ASN A 165 -17.02 -11.87 3.98
N ARG A 166 -17.31 -11.09 2.93
CA ARG A 166 -17.92 -11.60 1.69
C ARG A 166 -16.90 -11.91 0.59
N ASP A 167 -15.61 -11.85 0.89
CA ASP A 167 -14.52 -12.03 -0.09
C ASP A 167 -14.73 -11.16 -1.34
N LYS A 168 -15.03 -9.87 -1.13
CA LYS A 168 -15.29 -8.94 -2.24
C LYS A 168 -14.05 -8.86 -3.13
N PRO A 169 -14.18 -9.04 -4.46
CA PRO A 169 -13.07 -8.90 -5.38
C PRO A 169 -12.35 -7.57 -5.18
N TYR A 170 -11.02 -7.62 -5.06
CA TYR A 170 -10.23 -6.43 -4.73
C TYR A 170 -10.41 -5.30 -5.75
N ASP A 171 -10.53 -5.63 -7.04
CA ASP A 171 -10.78 -4.67 -8.10
C ASP A 171 -12.15 -3.99 -7.99
N GLN A 172 -13.17 -4.70 -7.51
CA GLN A 172 -14.47 -4.13 -7.21
C GLN A 172 -14.40 -3.23 -5.97
N PHE A 173 -13.75 -3.70 -4.90
CA PHE A 173 -13.56 -2.94 -3.67
C PHE A 173 -12.84 -1.60 -3.90
N ILE A 174 -11.82 -1.57 -4.78
CA ILE A 174 -11.15 -0.33 -5.20
C ILE A 174 -12.12 0.57 -5.99
N ARG A 175 -12.79 0.02 -7.01
CA ARG A 175 -13.67 0.79 -7.89
C ARG A 175 -14.82 1.46 -7.12
N GLU A 176 -15.43 0.75 -6.18
CA GLU A 176 -16.51 1.29 -5.35
C GLU A 176 -16.04 2.47 -4.47
N GLN A 177 -14.80 2.43 -3.96
CA GLN A 177 -14.25 3.52 -3.13
C GLN A 177 -13.74 4.73 -3.93
N LEU A 178 -13.34 4.53 -5.18
CA LEU A 178 -12.83 5.60 -6.05
C LEU A 178 -13.92 6.26 -6.92
N ALA A 179 -14.92 5.49 -7.31
CA ALA A 179 -15.88 5.87 -8.35
C ALA A 179 -17.22 5.15 -8.20
N GLY A 180 -17.67 4.88 -6.96
CA GLY A 180 -18.90 4.12 -6.71
C GLY A 180 -20.17 4.73 -7.32
N ASP A 181 -20.20 6.04 -7.50
CA ASP A 181 -21.23 6.83 -8.16
C ASP A 181 -21.17 6.75 -9.70
N GLU A 182 -20.07 6.29 -10.28
CA GLU A 182 -19.83 6.18 -11.73
C GLU A 182 -19.95 4.73 -12.24
N LEU A 183 -20.36 3.78 -11.39
CA LEU A 183 -20.48 2.35 -11.77
C LEU A 183 -21.80 1.99 -12.45
N ALA A 184 -22.76 2.92 -12.50
CA ALA A 184 -24.05 2.68 -13.14
C ALA A 184 -23.93 2.83 -14.67
N ASP A 185 -24.50 1.89 -15.42
CA ASP A 185 -24.59 2.00 -16.88
C ASP A 185 -25.43 3.22 -17.27
N ILE A 186 -24.85 4.13 -18.06
CA ILE A 186 -25.57 5.28 -18.63
C ILE A 186 -26.38 4.78 -19.83
N LEU A 187 -27.63 4.36 -19.58
CA LEU A 187 -28.50 3.74 -20.59
C LEU A 187 -29.30 4.75 -21.45
N GLY A 188 -29.03 6.06 -21.37
CA GLY A 188 -29.65 7.06 -22.24
C GLY A 188 -29.58 8.49 -21.72
N ALA A 189 -30.30 9.41 -22.37
CA ALA A 189 -30.38 10.84 -22.00
C ALA A 189 -31.42 11.15 -20.90
N GLY A 190 -31.93 10.13 -20.21
CA GLY A 190 -32.89 10.27 -19.11
C GLY A 190 -32.23 10.56 -17.77
N GLU A 191 -33.03 10.61 -16.70
CA GLU A 191 -32.49 10.64 -15.33
C GLU A 191 -31.61 9.42 -15.09
N LEU A 192 -30.40 9.65 -14.58
CA LEU A 192 -29.52 8.57 -14.18
C LEU A 192 -30.13 7.86 -12.97
N PRO A 193 -30.12 6.51 -12.92
CA PRO A 193 -30.53 5.81 -11.72
C PRO A 193 -29.60 6.20 -10.57
N ASN A 194 -30.15 6.34 -9.36
CA ASN A 194 -29.31 6.52 -8.18
C ASN A 194 -28.35 5.32 -8.05
N PRO A 195 -27.05 5.55 -7.79
CA PRO A 195 -26.12 4.46 -7.56
C PRO A 195 -26.56 3.64 -6.34
N PRO A 196 -26.22 2.34 -6.28
CA PRO A 196 -26.50 1.51 -5.11
C PRO A 196 -25.97 2.17 -3.84
N SER A 197 -26.75 2.12 -2.76
CA SER A 197 -26.37 2.75 -1.48
C SER A 197 -25.02 2.24 -0.95
N GLU A 198 -24.69 0.98 -1.20
CA GLU A 198 -23.40 0.39 -0.83
C GLU A 198 -22.23 1.13 -1.50
N ASN A 199 -22.35 1.44 -2.79
CA ASN A 199 -21.33 2.17 -3.54
C ASN A 199 -21.16 3.60 -3.03
N LEU A 200 -22.26 4.26 -2.65
CA LEU A 200 -22.20 5.59 -2.04
C LEU A 200 -21.53 5.56 -0.66
N VAL A 201 -21.78 4.51 0.13
CA VAL A 201 -21.10 4.30 1.41
C VAL A 201 -19.61 4.08 1.19
N ALA A 202 -19.21 3.28 0.18
CA ALA A 202 -17.81 3.03 -0.17
C ALA A 202 -17.04 4.32 -0.50
N MET A 203 -17.67 5.26 -1.21
CA MET A 203 -17.09 6.57 -1.55
C MET A 203 -16.75 7.45 -0.33
N THR A 204 -17.20 7.07 0.88
CA THR A 204 -16.74 7.72 2.12
C THR A 204 -15.22 7.70 2.26
N PHE A 205 -14.50 6.75 1.64
CA PHE A 205 -13.03 6.76 1.55
C PHE A 205 -12.47 8.14 1.15
N MET A 206 -13.12 8.84 0.21
CA MET A 206 -12.70 10.18 -0.26
C MET A 206 -12.96 11.30 0.75
N ARG A 207 -13.74 11.03 1.80
CA ARG A 207 -14.17 11.99 2.82
C ARG A 207 -13.43 11.85 4.14
N LEU A 208 -12.72 10.73 4.35
CA LEU A 208 -12.04 10.43 5.62
C LEU A 208 -10.66 11.09 5.77
N ALA A 209 -10.11 11.68 4.71
CA ALA A 209 -8.86 12.42 4.84
C ALA A 209 -9.04 13.65 5.76
N PRO A 210 -8.02 14.02 6.55
CA PRO A 210 -8.09 15.15 7.47
C PRO A 210 -8.02 16.47 6.69
N PHE A 211 -9.16 17.12 6.48
CA PHE A 211 -9.24 18.43 5.84
C PHE A 211 -10.43 19.23 6.37
N THR A 212 -10.33 20.56 6.32
CA THR A 212 -11.46 21.46 6.60
C THR A 212 -12.43 21.48 5.42
N GLU A 213 -13.73 21.45 5.69
CA GLU A 213 -14.74 21.63 4.64
C GLU A 213 -14.45 22.86 3.77
N PRO A 214 -14.48 22.76 2.44
CA PRO A 214 -14.07 23.84 1.57
C PRO A 214 -14.98 25.07 1.73
N ARG A 215 -14.36 26.20 2.06
CA ARG A 215 -15.01 27.53 2.12
C ARG A 215 -14.52 28.45 1.01
N GLY A 216 -13.59 27.98 0.18
CA GLY A 216 -12.99 28.72 -0.94
C GLY A 216 -11.93 27.88 -1.65
N ASP A 217 -11.22 28.51 -2.59
CA ASP A 217 -10.26 27.82 -3.48
C ASP A 217 -9.09 27.16 -2.72
N GLU A 218 -8.62 27.78 -1.63
CA GLU A 218 -7.50 27.25 -0.83
C GLU A 218 -7.87 25.95 -0.12
N SER A 219 -8.97 25.94 0.65
CA SER A 219 -9.44 24.73 1.35
C SER A 219 -9.92 23.65 0.37
N ARG A 220 -10.47 24.04 -0.80
CA ARG A 220 -10.74 23.09 -1.90
C ARG A 220 -9.44 22.50 -2.45
N HIS A 221 -8.40 23.31 -2.61
CA HIS A 221 -7.10 22.84 -3.04
C HIS A 221 -6.51 21.83 -2.05
N GLU A 222 -6.60 22.09 -0.75
CA GLU A 222 -6.13 21.19 0.31
C GLU A 222 -6.84 19.85 0.28
N MET A 223 -8.17 19.85 0.33
CA MET A 223 -8.99 18.63 0.22
C MET A 223 -8.57 17.77 -0.98
N LEU A 224 -8.55 18.36 -2.18
CA LEU A 224 -8.23 17.61 -3.40
C LEU A 224 -6.78 17.09 -3.37
N SER A 225 -5.87 17.80 -2.70
CA SER A 225 -4.49 17.34 -2.50
C SER A 225 -4.42 16.16 -1.53
N GLU A 226 -5.21 16.18 -0.46
CA GLU A 226 -5.32 15.09 0.51
C GLU A 226 -5.93 13.82 -0.10
N ILE A 227 -6.99 13.97 -0.90
CA ILE A 227 -7.57 12.87 -1.68
C ILE A 227 -6.50 12.27 -2.61
N THR A 228 -5.82 13.11 -3.39
CA THR A 228 -4.78 12.68 -4.33
C THR A 228 -3.66 11.91 -3.62
N THR A 229 -3.22 12.43 -2.47
CA THR A 229 -2.14 11.82 -1.67
C THR A 229 -2.58 10.51 -1.04
N THR A 230 -3.80 10.45 -0.51
CA THR A 230 -4.35 9.22 0.09
C THR A 230 -4.52 8.14 -0.97
N VAL A 231 -5.15 8.45 -2.10
CA VAL A 231 -5.34 7.50 -3.21
C VAL A 231 -4.01 6.97 -3.71
N SER A 232 -3.02 7.84 -3.94
CA SER A 232 -1.72 7.38 -4.45
C SER A 232 -0.98 6.52 -3.43
N SER A 233 -1.06 6.87 -2.15
CA SER A 233 -0.37 6.12 -1.10
C SER A 233 -1.02 4.76 -0.87
N VAL A 234 -2.36 4.69 -0.86
CA VAL A 234 -3.10 3.47 -0.53
C VAL A 234 -3.13 2.49 -1.69
N PHE A 235 -3.45 2.96 -2.90
CA PHE A 235 -3.67 2.05 -4.04
C PHE A 235 -2.46 1.87 -4.94
N LEU A 236 -1.57 2.87 -5.02
CA LEU A 236 -0.37 2.77 -5.85
C LEU A 236 0.89 2.44 -5.03
N GLY A 237 0.82 2.58 -3.70
CA GLY A 237 2.00 2.48 -2.85
C GLY A 237 3.01 3.62 -3.07
N LEU A 238 2.55 4.76 -3.59
CA LEU A 238 3.41 5.87 -4.02
C LEU A 238 3.14 7.16 -3.23
N THR A 239 4.23 7.84 -2.88
CA THR A 239 4.20 9.15 -2.22
C THR A 239 4.04 10.30 -3.22
N VAL A 240 3.06 10.20 -4.14
CA VAL A 240 2.79 11.24 -5.16
C VAL A 240 2.54 12.61 -4.52
N GLY A 241 2.03 12.66 -3.29
CA GLY A 241 1.86 13.89 -2.52
C GLY A 241 3.15 14.72 -2.34
N CYS A 242 4.34 14.11 -2.33
CA CYS A 242 5.61 14.85 -2.31
C CYS A 242 5.80 15.67 -3.59
N ALA A 243 5.18 15.25 -4.71
CA ALA A 243 5.24 15.96 -5.97
C ALA A 243 4.33 17.22 -6.03
N LYS A 244 3.64 17.56 -4.93
CA LYS A 244 2.77 18.75 -4.87
C LYS A 244 3.53 20.06 -5.11
N CYS A 245 4.73 20.18 -4.56
CA CYS A 245 5.49 21.44 -4.53
C CYS A 245 6.78 21.41 -5.37
N HIS A 246 7.31 20.23 -5.65
CA HIS A 246 8.53 20.01 -6.41
C HIS A 246 8.47 18.62 -7.07
N ASP A 247 9.30 18.33 -8.08
CA ASP A 247 9.33 16.99 -8.67
C ASP A 247 9.74 15.95 -7.61
N HIS A 248 9.14 14.75 -7.65
CA HIS A 248 9.34 13.73 -6.62
C HIS A 248 10.82 13.41 -6.42
N LYS A 249 11.24 13.28 -5.15
CA LYS A 249 12.66 13.18 -4.78
C LYS A 249 13.35 11.93 -5.33
N TYR A 250 12.62 10.81 -5.39
CA TYR A 250 13.17 9.50 -5.72
C TYR A 250 12.56 8.85 -6.96
N ASP A 251 11.40 9.32 -7.39
CA ASP A 251 10.62 8.72 -8.48
C ASP A 251 10.50 9.70 -9.63
N ALA A 252 10.34 9.19 -10.84
CA ALA A 252 10.16 10.00 -12.04
C ALA A 252 8.74 10.59 -12.13
N ILE A 253 8.30 11.28 -11.07
CA ILE A 253 6.96 11.86 -10.94
C ILE A 253 7.13 13.39 -10.88
N PRO A 254 6.99 14.09 -12.02
CA PRO A 254 7.08 15.53 -12.05
C PRO A 254 5.87 16.18 -11.36
N THR A 255 6.06 17.41 -10.89
CA THR A 255 5.04 18.23 -10.22
C THR A 255 3.74 18.29 -11.03
N LYS A 256 3.85 18.40 -12.36
CA LYS A 256 2.70 18.41 -13.27
C LYS A 256 1.83 17.14 -13.18
N ASP A 257 2.43 15.98 -12.87
CA ASP A 257 1.70 14.72 -12.81
C ASP A 257 0.93 14.57 -11.49
N PHE A 258 1.39 15.19 -10.40
CA PHE A 258 0.55 15.39 -9.21
C PHE A 258 -0.74 16.16 -9.56
N TYR A 259 -0.61 17.27 -10.28
CA TYR A 259 -1.79 18.07 -10.66
C TYR A 259 -2.68 17.37 -11.70
N ARG A 260 -2.12 16.55 -12.59
CA ARG A 260 -2.90 15.70 -13.51
C ARG A 260 -3.68 14.62 -12.76
N LEU A 261 -3.07 13.97 -11.78
CA LEU A 261 -3.77 12.99 -10.95
C LEU A 261 -4.88 13.67 -10.13
N LYS A 262 -4.57 14.81 -9.52
CA LYS A 262 -5.56 15.63 -8.80
C LYS A 262 -6.75 16.05 -9.67
N ALA A 263 -6.55 16.25 -10.98
CA ALA A 263 -7.63 16.65 -11.89
C ALA A 263 -8.76 15.61 -11.98
N PHE A 264 -8.48 14.32 -11.78
CA PHE A 264 -9.53 13.29 -11.74
C PHE A 264 -10.52 13.50 -10.59
N PHE A 265 -10.08 14.09 -9.49
CA PHE A 265 -10.92 14.38 -8.33
C PHE A 265 -11.53 15.78 -8.36
N ALA A 266 -11.25 16.58 -9.39
CA ALA A 266 -11.70 17.98 -9.44
C ALA A 266 -13.23 18.14 -9.47
N THR A 267 -13.96 17.08 -9.84
CA THR A 267 -15.42 17.01 -9.84
C THR A 267 -16.01 16.66 -8.48
N VAL A 268 -15.21 16.20 -7.51
CA VAL A 268 -15.69 15.90 -6.16
C VAL A 268 -16.26 17.16 -5.51
N GLN A 269 -17.50 17.06 -5.02
CA GLN A 269 -18.20 18.10 -4.30
C GLN A 269 -18.69 17.53 -2.97
N ILE A 270 -18.46 18.28 -1.90
CA ILE A 270 -19.16 18.04 -0.64
C ILE A 270 -20.26 19.11 -0.58
N PRO A 271 -21.54 18.70 -0.70
CA PRO A 271 -22.62 19.65 -0.59
C PRO A 271 -22.61 20.25 0.82
N PRO A 272 -22.99 21.53 0.97
CA PRO A 272 -23.20 22.08 2.29
C PRO A 272 -24.31 21.30 3.01
N PRO A 273 -24.27 21.16 4.35
CA PRO A 273 -25.35 20.52 5.10
C PRO A 273 -26.69 21.18 4.76
N LEU A 274 -27.75 20.36 4.64
CA LEU A 274 -29.08 20.89 4.35
C LEU A 274 -29.60 21.61 5.59
N ARG A 275 -30.53 22.55 5.37
CA ARG A 275 -31.22 23.22 6.49
C ARG A 275 -32.00 22.18 7.28
N GLY A 276 -31.53 21.88 8.50
CA GLY A 276 -32.18 20.94 9.41
C GLY A 276 -31.31 19.74 9.81
N ASP A 277 -30.11 19.59 9.24
CA ASP A 277 -29.18 18.49 9.56
C ASP A 277 -28.40 18.69 10.89
N ALA A 278 -28.99 19.40 11.87
CA ALA A 278 -28.42 19.70 13.17
C ALA A 278 -29.03 18.86 14.30
#